data_AF-A0A2D3VAP1-F1
#
_entry.id   AF-A0A2D3VAP1-F1
#
_cell.length_a   1.000
_cell.length_b   1.000
_cell.length_c   1.000
_cell.angle_alpha   90.00
_cell.angle_beta   90.00
_cell.angle_gamma   90.00
#
_symmetry.space_group_name_H-M   'P 1'
#
loop_
_entity.id
_entity.type
_entity.pdbx_description
1 polymer ?
#
loop_
_entity_poly.entity_id
_entity_poly.type
_entity_poly.pdbx_seq_one_letter_code
_entity_poly.pdbx_strand_id
1 'polypeptide(L)'
;MASRYTIINHLPPPAECLAILLGCAECIVFGLGGLSSPADYARGYGLPIDAPTEEGQELTDNQKTQKALVTALAARHVQNGVLILTLGLYTRERTALGFAVAYGVISTLADSFIVKSYGINHLAGAHVIGFLNSLVVGGALLCWRRDDKLW
;
A
#
# COMPACT_ATOMS: atom_id res chain seq x y z
N MET A 1 42.63 -4.04 -15.66
CA MET A 1 41.19 -3.72 -15.53
C MET A 1 40.72 -4.24 -14.18
N ALA A 2 40.61 -3.36 -13.19
CA ALA A 2 40.23 -3.75 -11.83
C ALA A 2 38.74 -4.07 -11.75
N SER A 3 38.44 -5.21 -11.11
CA SER A 3 37.10 -5.72 -10.79
C SER A 3 36.25 -4.66 -10.08
N ARG A 4 35.23 -4.13 -10.77
CA ARG A 4 34.20 -3.24 -10.18
C ARG A 4 32.95 -3.99 -9.69
N TYR A 5 33.00 -5.33 -9.61
CA TYR A 5 31.81 -6.17 -9.45
C TYR A 5 31.76 -7.00 -8.15
N THR A 6 32.50 -6.65 -7.09
CA THR A 6 32.52 -7.51 -5.89
C THR A 6 31.38 -7.22 -4.92
N ILE A 7 31.01 -5.95 -4.69
CA ILE A 7 29.97 -5.58 -3.70
C ILE A 7 28.55 -5.77 -4.27
N ILE A 8 28.36 -5.39 -5.54
CA ILE A 8 27.07 -5.42 -6.23
C ILE A 8 26.48 -6.85 -6.27
N ASN A 9 27.33 -7.86 -6.46
CA ASN A 9 26.93 -9.26 -6.51
C ASN A 9 26.43 -9.82 -5.16
N HIS A 10 26.71 -9.14 -4.05
CA HIS A 10 26.28 -9.51 -2.72
C HIS A 10 25.08 -8.68 -2.22
N LEU A 11 24.67 -7.64 -2.95
CA LEU A 11 23.48 -6.88 -2.62
C LEU A 11 22.22 -7.68 -3.02
N PRO A 12 21.15 -7.59 -2.21
CA PRO A 12 19.86 -8.14 -2.61
C PRO A 12 19.41 -7.50 -3.95
N PRO A 13 18.79 -8.27 -4.84
CA PRO A 13 18.20 -7.74 -6.06
C PRO A 13 17.29 -6.53 -5.76
N PRO A 14 17.21 -5.52 -6.64
CA PRO A 14 16.46 -4.29 -6.40
C PRO A 14 14.98 -4.59 -6.14
N ALA A 15 14.46 -5.64 -6.77
CA ALA A 15 13.12 -6.14 -6.53
C ALA A 15 12.88 -6.57 -5.08
N GLU A 16 13.87 -7.18 -4.42
CA GLU A 16 13.79 -7.58 -3.01
C GLU A 16 13.88 -6.35 -2.09
N CYS A 17 14.75 -5.38 -2.40
CA CYS A 17 14.80 -4.09 -1.68
C CYS A 17 13.48 -3.34 -1.77
N LEU A 18 12.90 -3.28 -2.97
CA LEU A 18 11.64 -2.62 -3.23
C LEU A 18 10.48 -3.34 -2.54
N ALA A 19 10.50 -4.68 -2.49
CA ALA A 19 9.54 -5.47 -1.74
C ALA A 19 9.60 -5.18 -0.23
N ILE A 20 10.80 -5.02 0.34
CA ILE A 20 10.96 -4.62 1.75
C ILE A 20 10.31 -3.25 1.98
N LEU A 21 10.68 -2.26 1.17
CA LEU A 21 10.17 -0.90 1.33
C LEU A 21 8.64 -0.86 1.22
N LEU A 22 8.09 -1.50 0.20
CA LEU A 22 6.66 -1.51 -0.04
C LEU A 22 5.91 -2.34 1.03
N GLY A 23 6.41 -3.52 1.35
CA GLY A 23 5.83 -4.38 2.38
C GLY A 23 5.84 -3.72 3.76
N CYS A 24 6.92 -3.00 4.10
CA CYS A 24 7.00 -2.19 5.32
C CYS A 24 6.06 -1.00 5.29
N ALA A 25 5.93 -0.28 4.16
CA ALA A 25 4.98 0.83 4.05
C ALA A 25 3.52 0.35 4.23
N GLU A 26 3.15 -0.74 3.56
CA GLU A 26 1.84 -1.40 3.69
C GLU A 26 1.56 -1.85 5.12
N CYS A 27 2.50 -2.58 5.74
CA CYS A 27 2.32 -3.05 7.12
C CYS A 27 2.30 -1.91 8.13
N ILE A 28 3.25 -0.98 8.08
CA ILE A 28 3.51 -0.03 9.15
C ILE A 28 2.71 1.25 8.96
N VAL A 29 2.85 1.91 7.80
CA VAL A 29 2.25 3.23 7.57
C VAL A 29 0.74 3.08 7.39
N PHE A 30 0.33 2.23 6.44
CA PHE A 30 -1.09 2.08 6.09
C PHE A 30 -1.82 1.13 7.04
N GLY A 31 -1.18 0.01 7.40
CA GLY A 31 -1.74 -0.98 8.30
C GLY A 31 -1.76 -0.54 9.76
N LEU A 32 -0.62 -0.63 10.45
CA LEU A 32 -0.52 -0.34 11.87
C LEU A 32 -0.85 1.13 12.18
N GLY A 33 -0.42 2.06 11.33
CA GLY A 33 -0.78 3.48 11.44
C GLY A 33 -2.30 3.67 11.39
N GLY A 34 -2.97 3.06 10.41
CA GLY A 34 -4.43 3.11 10.28
C GLY A 34 -5.18 2.45 11.45
N LEU A 35 -4.64 1.36 12.01
CA LEU A 35 -5.19 0.73 13.21
C LEU A 35 -5.01 1.60 14.46
N SER A 36 -3.90 2.32 14.56
CA SER A 36 -3.61 3.18 15.71
C SER A 36 -4.43 4.47 15.73
N SER A 37 -4.68 5.08 14.56
CA SER A 37 -5.55 6.25 14.42
C SER A 37 -6.50 6.11 13.22
N PRO A 38 -7.63 5.38 13.40
CA PRO A 38 -8.60 5.19 12.32
C PRO A 38 -9.21 6.50 11.83
N ALA A 39 -9.38 7.50 12.70
CA ALA A 39 -9.96 8.79 12.32
C ALA A 39 -9.06 9.59 11.37
N ASP A 40 -7.75 9.65 11.65
CA ASP A 40 -6.79 10.35 10.79
C ASP A 40 -6.58 9.59 9.47
N TYR A 41 -6.57 8.26 9.55
CA TYR A 41 -6.52 7.40 8.37
C TYR A 41 -7.71 7.64 7.43
N ALA A 42 -8.93 7.68 7.99
CA ALA A 42 -10.14 7.93 7.22
C ALA A 42 -10.15 9.31 6.54
N ARG A 43 -9.60 10.34 7.21
CA ARG A 43 -9.41 11.68 6.63
C ARG A 43 -8.51 11.64 5.39
N GLY A 44 -7.42 10.88 5.45
CA GLY A 44 -6.52 10.68 4.30
C GLY A 44 -7.21 10.03 3.10
N TYR A 45 -8.21 9.19 3.35
CA TYR A 45 -9.06 8.56 2.32
C TYR A 45 -10.25 9.40 1.86
N GLY A 46 -10.49 10.57 2.47
CA GLY A 46 -11.65 11.40 2.13
C GLY A 46 -12.96 10.96 2.72
N LEU A 47 -12.91 10.07 3.71
CA LEU A 47 -14.07 9.51 4.38
C LEU A 47 -13.98 9.87 5.88
N PRO A 48 -13.99 11.17 6.25
CA PRO A 48 -13.83 11.55 7.64
C PRO A 48 -14.93 10.91 8.50
N ILE A 49 -14.53 10.30 9.61
CA ILE A 49 -15.46 9.84 10.63
C ILE A 49 -15.85 11.06 11.45
N ASP A 50 -17.14 11.35 11.55
CA ASP A 50 -17.63 12.47 12.35
C ASP A 50 -17.17 12.33 13.80
N ALA A 51 -16.67 13.41 14.39
CA ALA A 51 -16.30 13.43 15.80
C ALA A 51 -17.56 13.39 16.68
N PRO A 52 -17.47 12.86 17.92
CA PRO A 52 -18.51 13.10 18.93
C PRO A 52 -18.70 14.61 19.12
N THR A 53 -19.96 15.05 19.19
CA THR A 53 -20.30 16.46 19.43
C THR A 53 -19.95 16.93 20.84
N GLU A 54 -19.88 16.01 21.81
CA GLU A 54 -19.55 16.28 23.21
C GLU A 54 -18.50 15.31 23.75
N GLU A 55 -17.63 15.79 24.66
CA GLU A 55 -16.66 14.94 25.36
C GLU A 55 -17.38 13.89 26.22
N GLY A 56 -17.05 12.61 26.01
CA GLY A 56 -17.67 11.50 26.74
C GLY A 56 -18.97 10.97 26.11
N GLN A 57 -19.45 11.57 25.02
CA GLN A 57 -20.58 11.04 24.27
C GLN A 57 -20.19 9.73 23.58
N GLU A 58 -21.00 8.69 23.78
CA GLU A 58 -20.83 7.44 23.05
C GLU A 58 -20.97 7.67 21.54
N LEU A 59 -20.11 7.00 20.77
CA LEU A 59 -20.24 6.98 19.32
C LEU A 59 -21.59 6.38 18.92
N THR A 60 -22.25 7.02 17.97
CA THR A 60 -23.43 6.46 17.31
C THR A 60 -23.07 5.15 16.61
N ASP A 61 -24.06 4.30 16.37
CA ASP A 61 -23.84 3.04 15.64
C ASP A 61 -23.23 3.28 14.25
N ASN A 62 -23.64 4.35 13.56
CA ASN A 62 -23.06 4.74 12.28
C ASN A 62 -21.56 5.06 12.39
N GLN A 63 -21.15 5.82 13.41
CA GLN A 63 -19.73 6.13 13.65
C GLN A 63 -18.94 4.88 14.04
N LYS A 64 -19.53 3.99 14.86
CA LYS A 64 -18.93 2.70 15.23
C LYS A 64 -18.71 1.84 13.98
N THR A 65 -19.70 1.74 13.09
CA THR A 65 -19.61 0.99 11.83
C THR A 65 -18.57 1.59 10.88
N GLN A 66 -18.55 2.92 10.69
CA GLN A 66 -17.54 3.58 9.86
C GLN A 66 -16.13 3.34 10.40
N LYS A 67 -15.93 3.51 11.71
CA LYS A 67 -14.65 3.24 12.36
C LYS A 67 -14.21 1.77 12.18
N ALA A 68 -15.14 0.83 12.34
CA ALA A 68 -14.87 -0.59 12.12
C ALA A 68 -14.48 -0.87 10.65
N LEU A 69 -15.17 -0.26 9.68
CA LEU A 69 -14.85 -0.40 8.26
C LEU A 69 -13.44 0.13 7.94
N VAL A 70 -13.10 1.31 8.46
CA VAL A 70 -11.77 1.91 8.27
C VAL A 70 -10.68 1.06 8.92
N THR A 71 -10.95 0.54 10.12
CA THR A 71 -10.03 -0.38 10.82
C THR A 71 -9.84 -1.68 10.03
N ALA A 72 -10.90 -2.21 9.42
CA ALA A 72 -10.82 -3.38 8.57
C ALA A 72 -10.03 -3.12 7.27
N LEU A 73 -10.12 -1.90 6.70
CA LEU A 73 -9.28 -1.49 5.58
C LEU A 73 -7.80 -1.46 5.98
N ALA A 74 -7.47 -0.85 7.12
CA ALA A 74 -6.11 -0.86 7.65
C ALA A 74 -5.60 -2.30 7.90
N ALA A 75 -6.42 -3.20 8.43
CA ALA A 75 -6.05 -4.61 8.59
C ALA A 75 -5.73 -5.31 7.26
N ARG A 76 -6.42 -4.94 6.16
CA ARG A 76 -6.11 -5.46 4.82
C ARG A 76 -4.74 -4.99 4.32
N HIS A 77 -4.32 -3.76 4.66
CA HIS A 77 -2.95 -3.29 4.37
C HIS A 77 -1.89 -4.10 5.14
N VAL A 78 -2.14 -4.47 6.40
CA VAL A 78 -1.26 -5.40 7.14
C VAL A 78 -1.15 -6.73 6.41
N GLN A 79 -2.29 -7.32 6.02
CA GLN A 79 -2.30 -8.59 5.28
C GLN A 79 -1.53 -8.49 3.95
N ASN A 80 -1.75 -7.42 3.18
CA ASN A 80 -1.07 -7.18 1.91
C ASN A 80 0.44 -6.99 2.10
N GLY A 81 0.85 -6.21 3.10
CA GLY A 81 2.27 -6.00 3.41
C GLY A 81 2.97 -7.30 3.82
N VAL A 82 2.33 -8.14 4.64
CA VAL A 82 2.86 -9.47 5.01
C VAL A 82 2.99 -10.37 3.78
N LEU A 83 2.02 -10.35 2.86
CA LEU A 83 2.09 -11.10 1.61
C LEU A 83 3.26 -10.63 0.74
N ILE A 84 3.42 -9.31 0.55
CA ILE A 84 4.54 -8.72 -0.21
C ILE A 84 5.89 -9.12 0.40
N LEU A 85 6.03 -9.03 1.73
CA LEU A 85 7.26 -9.42 2.42
C LEU A 85 7.53 -10.93 2.28
N THR A 86 6.49 -11.76 2.35
CA THR A 86 6.62 -13.22 2.16
C THR A 86 7.07 -13.54 0.75
N LEU A 87 6.46 -12.92 -0.26
CA LEU A 87 6.82 -13.12 -1.68
C LEU A 87 8.21 -12.59 -1.99
N GLY A 88 8.58 -11.44 -1.44
CA GLY A 88 9.87 -10.80 -1.67
C GLY A 88 11.04 -11.45 -0.92
N LEU A 89 10.85 -11.85 0.34
CA LEU A 89 11.95 -12.28 1.21
C LEU A 89 12.03 -13.79 1.43
N TYR A 90 10.87 -14.44 1.56
CA TYR A 90 10.79 -15.85 1.92
C TYR A 90 10.74 -16.74 0.68
N THR A 91 9.71 -16.60 -0.15
CA THR A 91 9.59 -17.41 -1.38
C THR A 91 10.49 -16.90 -2.48
N ARG A 92 10.81 -15.59 -2.46
CA ARG A 92 11.61 -14.87 -3.46
C ARG A 92 11.06 -15.05 -4.88
N GLU A 93 9.75 -15.25 -5.00
CA GLU A 93 9.06 -15.45 -6.27
C GLU A 93 8.62 -14.09 -6.82
N ARG A 94 9.42 -13.57 -7.76
CA ARG A 94 9.31 -12.19 -8.24
C ARG A 94 8.09 -11.95 -9.11
N THR A 95 7.62 -12.98 -9.80
CA THR A 95 6.48 -12.88 -10.70
C THR A 95 5.21 -12.65 -9.89
N ALA A 96 4.97 -13.50 -8.89
CA ALA A 96 3.89 -13.35 -7.92
C ALA A 96 4.03 -12.06 -7.12
N LEU A 97 5.25 -11.67 -6.73
CA LEU A 97 5.47 -10.37 -6.09
C LEU A 97 5.02 -9.21 -6.99
N GLY A 98 5.47 -9.19 -8.25
CA GLY A 98 5.10 -8.17 -9.21
C GLY A 98 3.59 -8.11 -9.46
N PHE A 99 2.94 -9.27 -9.58
CA PHE A 99 1.48 -9.35 -9.68
C PHE A 99 0.77 -8.90 -8.40
N ALA A 100 1.25 -9.28 -7.22
CA ALA A 100 0.67 -8.88 -5.94
C ALA A 100 0.70 -7.35 -5.77
N VAL A 101 1.80 -6.71 -6.17
CA VAL A 101 1.92 -5.24 -6.15
C VAL A 101 1.06 -4.59 -7.24
N ALA A 102 1.09 -5.13 -8.46
CA ALA A 102 0.28 -4.63 -9.57
C ALA A 102 -1.23 -4.78 -9.30
N TYR A 103 -1.66 -5.76 -8.50
CA TYR A 103 -3.06 -5.89 -8.10
C TYR A 103 -3.57 -4.67 -7.30
N GLY A 104 -2.67 -3.92 -6.65
CA GLY A 104 -2.99 -2.64 -6.00
C GLY A 104 -3.57 -1.57 -6.94
N VAL A 105 -3.31 -1.70 -8.25
CA VAL A 105 -3.93 -0.90 -9.32
C VAL A 105 -5.46 -1.05 -9.32
N ILE A 106 -5.97 -2.26 -9.04
CA ILE A 106 -7.42 -2.53 -9.00
C ILE A 106 -8.05 -1.82 -7.81
N SER A 107 -7.40 -1.87 -6.64
CA SER A 107 -7.88 -1.18 -5.43
C SER A 107 -7.93 0.34 -5.63
N THR A 108 -6.88 0.92 -6.20
CA THR A 108 -6.80 2.38 -6.41
C THR A 108 -7.76 2.88 -7.49
N LEU A 109 -8.04 2.07 -8.53
CA LEU A 109 -9.13 2.35 -9.47
C LEU A 109 -10.49 2.33 -8.76
N ALA A 110 -10.75 1.30 -7.96
CA ALA A 110 -12.00 1.18 -7.20
C ALA A 110 -12.19 2.39 -6.28
N ASP A 111 -11.16 2.79 -5.53
CA ASP A 111 -11.19 3.97 -4.66
C ASP A 111 -11.48 5.25 -5.46
N SER A 112 -10.83 5.42 -6.62
CA SER A 112 -11.07 6.57 -7.50
C SER A 112 -12.53 6.63 -7.99
N PHE A 113 -13.12 5.49 -8.35
CA PHE A 113 -14.53 5.41 -8.75
C PHE A 113 -15.47 5.69 -7.58
N ILE A 114 -15.19 5.14 -6.39
CA ILE A 114 -15.99 5.35 -5.19
C ILE A 114 -15.98 6.84 -4.84
N VAL A 115 -14.81 7.45 -4.66
CA VAL A 115 -14.66 8.87 -4.30
C VAL A 115 -15.34 9.79 -5.31
N LYS A 116 -15.23 9.49 -6.61
CA LYS A 116 -15.93 10.22 -7.68
C LYS A 116 -17.44 10.05 -7.60
N SER A 117 -17.94 8.85 -7.34
CA SER A 117 -19.38 8.57 -7.24
C SER A 117 -20.04 9.30 -6.06
N TYR A 118 -19.28 9.56 -4.98
CA TYR A 118 -19.71 10.36 -3.82
C TYR A 118 -19.41 11.86 -3.96
N GLY A 119 -18.95 12.34 -5.11
CA GLY A 119 -18.80 13.77 -5.41
C GLY A 119 -17.53 14.45 -4.88
N ILE A 120 -16.60 13.70 -4.28
CA ILE A 120 -15.38 14.25 -3.64
C ILE A 120 -14.22 14.31 -4.65
N ASN A 121 -14.42 15.02 -5.76
CA ASN A 121 -13.53 14.98 -6.92
C ASN A 121 -12.07 15.43 -6.65
N HIS A 122 -11.85 16.28 -5.65
CA HIS A 122 -10.50 16.78 -5.32
C HIS A 122 -9.59 15.70 -4.68
N LEU A 123 -10.18 14.64 -4.10
CA LEU A 123 -9.40 13.51 -3.56
C LEU A 123 -9.16 12.40 -4.57
N ALA A 124 -9.95 12.33 -5.65
CA ALA A 124 -9.72 11.36 -6.72
C ALA A 124 -8.31 11.50 -7.33
N GLY A 125 -7.75 12.71 -7.37
CA GLY A 125 -6.39 12.97 -7.83
C GLY A 125 -5.30 12.27 -6.99
N ALA A 126 -5.50 12.14 -5.67
CA ALA A 126 -4.57 11.42 -4.80
C ALA A 126 -4.58 9.91 -5.08
N HIS A 127 -5.76 9.34 -5.37
CA HIS A 127 -5.88 7.92 -5.73
C HIS A 127 -5.30 7.61 -7.12
N VAL A 128 -5.33 8.56 -8.07
CA VAL A 128 -4.66 8.43 -9.37
C VAL A 128 -3.13 8.34 -9.21
N ILE A 129 -2.55 9.06 -8.25
CA ILE A 129 -1.12 8.94 -7.93
C ILE A 129 -0.82 7.54 -7.38
N GLY A 130 -1.67 7.02 -6.49
CA GLY A 130 -1.58 5.64 -5.98
C GLY A 130 -1.68 4.58 -7.09
N PHE A 131 -2.56 4.79 -8.07
CA PHE A 131 -2.71 3.96 -9.26
C PHE A 131 -1.41 3.92 -10.08
N LEU A 132 -0.86 5.09 -10.42
CA LEU A 132 0.37 5.19 -11.19
C LEU A 132 1.55 4.57 -10.43
N ASN A 133 1.63 4.79 -9.11
CA ASN A 133 2.66 4.18 -8.27
C ASN A 133 2.57 2.65 -8.29
N SER A 134 1.38 2.08 -8.10
CA SER A 134 1.19 0.62 -8.12
C SER A 134 1.53 0.01 -9.48
N LEU A 135 1.20 0.71 -10.56
CA LEU A 135 1.44 0.25 -11.93
C LEU A 135 2.93 0.34 -12.30
N VAL A 136 3.60 1.44 -11.93
CA VAL A 136 5.04 1.63 -12.17
C VAL A 136 5.87 0.71 -11.30
N VAL A 137 5.59 0.61 -10.00
CA VAL A 137 6.32 -0.25 -9.06
C VAL A 137 6.07 -1.72 -9.38
N GLY A 138 4.82 -2.13 -9.59
CA GLY A 138 4.48 -3.50 -9.98
C GLY A 138 5.08 -3.88 -11.33
N GLY A 139 4.99 -2.99 -12.33
CA GLY A 139 5.62 -3.18 -13.64
C GLY A 139 7.15 -3.26 -13.56
N ALA A 140 7.78 -2.40 -12.76
CA ALA A 140 9.21 -2.43 -12.54
C ALA A 140 9.67 -3.74 -11.86
N LEU A 141 8.87 -4.28 -10.93
CA LEU A 141 9.14 -5.59 -10.31
C LEU A 141 9.03 -6.76 -11.30
N LEU A 142 8.17 -6.66 -12.31
CA LEU A 142 8.06 -7.66 -13.38
C LEU A 142 9.20 -7.54 -14.41
N CYS A 143 9.73 -6.33 -14.62
CA CYS A 143 10.78 -6.07 -15.61
C CYS A 143 12.21 -6.21 -15.06
N TRP A 144 12.48 -5.80 -13.81
CA TRP A 144 13.82 -5.84 -13.22
C TRP A 144 14.25 -7.27 -12.85
N ARG A 145 15.01 -7.88 -13.76
CA ARG A 145 15.59 -9.22 -13.57
C ARG A 145 16.98 -9.14 -12.92
N ARG A 146 17.50 -10.29 -12.48
CA ARG A 146 18.85 -10.36 -11.88
C ARG A 146 19.95 -10.25 -12.94
N ASP A 147 19.55 -10.48 -14.18
CA ASP A 147 20.30 -10.57 -15.43
C ASP A 147 20.06 -9.33 -16.31
N ASP A 148 19.40 -8.31 -15.77
CA ASP A 148 19.09 -7.07 -16.45
C ASP A 148 20.34 -6.20 -16.57
N LYS A 149 20.67 -5.64 -17.74
CA LYS A 149 21.99 -5.01 -17.99
C LYS A 149 22.27 -3.76 -17.13
N LEU A 150 21.24 -3.21 -16.51
CA LEU A 150 21.34 -2.13 -15.54
C LEU A 150 21.85 -2.61 -14.17
N TRP A 151 21.93 -3.94 -13.95
CA TRP A 151 22.41 -4.55 -12.73
C TRP A 151 23.34 -5.76 -12.92
#